data_AF-A0A2G5A215-F1
#
_entry.id   AF-A0A2G5A215-F1
#
_cell.length_a   1.000
_cell.length_b   1.000
_cell.length_c   1.000
_cell.angle_alpha   90.00
_cell.angle_beta   90.00
_cell.angle_gamma   90.00
#
_symmetry.space_group_name_H-M   'P 1'
#
loop_
_entity.id
_entity.type
_entity.pdbx_description
1 polymer ?
#
loop_
_entity_poly.entity_id
_entity_poly.type
_entity_poly.pdbx_seq_one_letter_code
_entity_poly.pdbx_strand_id
1 'polypeptide(L)'
;MRFRHLLPLIGALFSLYIIWGSTYFVIRIGVESWPPLMMAGIRFLTAGVLLMAFLLLRGHRLPPLRPLLNAALIGLLLLAVGNGAVTVAEHQNVPSGIAAVVVATVPLFTLCFSRLFGIRTRKLEWLGIAIGLVGIILLNSGGNLSGNPWAAVLIMIGSMSWAFGSVYGSRIELPSGMMAGAIEMLAAGIVLLMASALTGEKLTAMPDLSGFLAVGYLALFGSIIAINAYMYLIRNVSPAVATSYAYVNPVVAVLLGTGFAGEVLSTIEWLALGVIVFAVVLVTLGKYLLPAKPIVTRCEVEKP
;
A
#
# COMPACT_ATOMS: atom_id res chain seq x y z
N MET A 1 -3.53 -2.86 -30.01
CA MET A 1 -3.47 -1.80 -28.97
C MET A 1 -2.16 -1.04 -29.15
N ARG A 2 -2.21 0.28 -29.41
CA ARG A 2 -1.06 1.09 -29.85
C ARG A 2 -0.04 1.28 -28.71
N PHE A 3 1.25 1.11 -29.03
CA PHE A 3 2.44 1.23 -28.18
C PHE A 3 2.43 2.44 -27.21
N ARG A 4 1.79 3.55 -27.59
CA ARG A 4 1.59 4.76 -26.79
C ARG A 4 0.83 4.56 -25.46
N HIS A 5 -0.01 3.53 -25.35
CA HIS A 5 -0.72 3.23 -24.10
C HIS A 5 0.03 2.22 -23.21
N LEU A 6 0.99 1.48 -23.75
CA LEU A 6 1.78 0.51 -22.99
C LEU A 6 2.86 1.19 -22.15
N LEU A 7 3.48 2.25 -22.67
CA LEU A 7 4.57 2.95 -21.98
C LEU A 7 4.14 3.53 -20.61
N PRO A 8 2.99 4.24 -20.48
CA PRO A 8 2.52 4.74 -19.18
C PRO A 8 2.16 3.61 -18.20
N LEU A 9 1.62 2.50 -18.71
CA LEU A 9 1.29 1.32 -17.89
C LEU A 9 2.53 0.65 -17.32
N ILE A 10 3.53 0.41 -18.17
CA ILE A 10 4.82 -0.19 -17.76
C ILE A 10 5.53 0.74 -16.79
N GLY A 11 5.56 2.05 -17.08
CA GLY A 11 6.13 3.06 -16.18
C GLY A 11 5.45 3.05 -14.82
N ALA A 12 4.12 3.05 -14.78
CA ALA A 12 3.37 3.03 -13.52
C ALA A 12 3.62 1.74 -12.73
N LEU A 13 3.61 0.56 -13.37
CA LEU A 13 3.90 -0.72 -12.72
C LEU A 13 5.32 -0.75 -12.17
N PHE A 14 6.30 -0.35 -12.98
CA PHE A 14 7.70 -0.28 -12.56
C PHE A 14 7.87 0.66 -11.36
N SER A 15 7.24 1.85 -11.41
CA SER A 15 7.22 2.78 -10.29
C SER A 15 6.67 2.12 -9.03
N LEU A 16 5.51 1.46 -9.08
CA LEU A 16 4.98 0.80 -7.88
C LEU A 16 5.91 -0.30 -7.36
N TYR A 17 6.45 -1.13 -8.25
CA TYR A 17 7.24 -2.30 -7.84
C TYR A 17 8.55 -1.88 -7.16
N ILE A 18 9.23 -0.89 -7.75
CA ILE A 18 10.55 -0.47 -7.26
C ILE A 18 10.41 0.59 -6.17
N ILE A 19 9.59 1.62 -6.39
CA ILE A 19 9.49 2.75 -5.46
C ILE A 19 8.73 2.36 -4.19
N TRP A 20 7.61 1.62 -4.27
CA TRP A 20 6.95 1.17 -3.04
C TRP A 20 7.69 0.01 -2.38
N GLY A 21 8.44 -0.80 -3.13
CA GLY A 21 9.37 -1.75 -2.55
C GLY A 21 10.47 -1.07 -1.72
N SER A 22 11.10 -0.02 -2.26
CA SER A 22 12.11 0.76 -1.54
C SER A 22 11.53 1.66 -0.45
N THR A 23 10.24 1.98 -0.51
CA THR A 23 9.58 2.84 0.49
C THR A 23 9.72 2.29 1.90
N TYR A 24 9.59 0.97 2.11
CA TYR A 24 9.79 0.35 3.44
C TYR A 24 11.21 0.61 3.95
N PHE A 25 12.21 0.34 3.12
CA PHE A 25 13.61 0.59 3.47
C PHE A 25 13.89 2.07 3.81
N VAL A 26 13.34 3.00 3.01
CA VAL A 26 13.56 4.43 3.26
C VAL A 26 12.74 4.95 4.45
N ILE A 27 11.57 4.39 4.74
CA ILE A 27 10.84 4.66 5.99
C ILE A 27 11.72 4.23 7.17
N ARG A 28 12.30 3.02 7.15
CA ARG A 28 13.19 2.53 8.18
C ARG A 28 14.38 3.46 8.45
N ILE A 29 14.99 4.03 7.41
CA ILE A 29 16.04 5.07 7.57
C ILE A 29 15.46 6.33 8.21
N GLY A 30 14.34 6.83 7.71
CA GLY A 30 13.77 8.09 8.17
C GLY A 30 13.35 8.06 9.65
N VAL A 31 12.77 6.94 10.10
CA VAL A 31 12.31 6.79 11.50
C VAL A 31 13.45 6.65 12.51
N GLU A 32 14.72 6.53 12.08
CA GLU A 32 15.87 6.63 13.01
C GLU A 32 16.07 8.04 13.53
N SER A 33 15.67 9.04 12.73
CA SER A 33 15.92 10.46 12.99
C SER A 33 14.64 11.25 13.25
N TRP A 34 13.48 10.72 12.86
CA TRP A 34 12.19 11.40 13.00
C TRP A 34 11.18 10.59 13.83
N PRO A 35 10.40 11.24 14.70
CA PRO A 35 9.16 10.68 15.21
C PRO A 35 8.24 10.21 14.06
N PRO A 36 7.66 9.00 14.13
CA PRO A 36 7.07 8.32 12.98
C PRO A 36 5.85 9.04 12.41
N LEU A 37 4.93 9.50 13.25
CA LEU A 37 3.72 10.19 12.78
C LEU A 37 4.07 11.57 12.22
N MET A 38 5.01 12.28 12.85
CA MET A 38 5.53 13.56 12.38
C MET A 38 6.19 13.40 11.02
N MET A 39 7.05 12.39 10.84
CA MET A 39 7.73 12.11 9.58
C MET A 39 6.73 11.85 8.45
N ALA A 40 5.79 10.93 8.68
CA ALA A 40 4.77 10.58 7.70
C ALA A 40 3.86 11.80 7.40
N GLY A 41 3.52 12.57 8.43
CA GLY A 41 2.76 13.81 8.32
C GLY A 41 3.45 14.85 7.44
N ILE A 42 4.71 15.17 7.72
CA ILE A 42 5.52 16.11 6.92
C ILE A 42 5.66 15.62 5.48
N ARG A 43 5.97 14.33 5.29
CA ARG A 43 6.08 13.69 3.98
C ARG A 43 4.82 13.90 3.14
N PHE A 44 3.66 13.50 3.66
CA PHE A 44 2.41 13.57 2.90
C PHE A 44 1.89 14.99 2.76
N LEU A 45 2.03 15.84 3.79
CA LEU A 45 1.63 17.23 3.69
C LEU A 45 2.47 17.97 2.63
N THR A 46 3.79 17.78 2.63
CA THR A 46 4.69 18.41 1.65
C THR A 46 4.36 17.93 0.24
N ALA A 47 4.23 16.61 0.04
CA ALA A 47 3.86 16.03 -1.25
C ALA A 47 2.49 16.53 -1.76
N GLY A 48 1.50 16.59 -0.86
CA GLY A 48 0.16 17.08 -1.14
C GLY A 48 0.13 18.56 -1.50
N VAL A 49 0.84 19.41 -0.75
CA VAL A 49 0.95 20.85 -1.01
C VAL A 49 1.62 21.11 -2.36
N LEU A 50 2.76 20.45 -2.62
CA LEU A 50 3.49 20.63 -3.88
C LEU A 50 2.64 20.22 -5.09
N LEU A 51 1.98 19.06 -5.02
CA LEU A 51 1.13 18.58 -6.10
C LEU A 51 -0.12 19.45 -6.28
N MET A 52 -0.78 19.85 -5.19
CA MET A 52 -1.93 20.73 -5.22
C MET A 52 -1.56 22.09 -5.84
N ALA A 53 -0.49 22.72 -5.37
CA ALA A 53 0.01 23.98 -5.90
C ALA A 53 0.32 23.87 -7.40
N PHE A 54 1.03 22.81 -7.82
CA PHE A 54 1.29 22.55 -9.23
C PHE A 54 0.01 22.44 -10.06
N LEU A 55 -0.99 21.71 -9.58
CA LEU A 55 -2.26 21.54 -10.30
C LEU A 55 -3.04 22.85 -10.44
N LEU A 56 -3.12 23.64 -9.37
CA LEU A 56 -3.79 24.95 -9.37
C LEU A 56 -3.06 25.95 -10.30
N LEU A 57 -1.73 25.98 -10.27
CA LEU A 57 -0.92 26.80 -11.18
C LEU A 57 -1.09 26.38 -12.66
N ARG A 58 -1.42 25.12 -12.92
CA ARG A 58 -1.76 24.60 -14.26
C ARG A 58 -3.23 24.84 -14.65
N GLY A 59 -3.99 25.56 -13.84
CA GLY A 59 -5.38 25.93 -14.11
C GLY A 59 -6.42 24.84 -13.79
N HIS A 60 -6.04 23.79 -13.07
CA HIS A 60 -7.03 22.81 -12.59
C HIS A 60 -7.90 23.46 -11.52
N ARG A 61 -9.20 23.13 -11.53
CA ARG A 61 -10.15 23.61 -10.54
C ARG A 61 -10.24 22.63 -9.37
N LEU A 62 -10.51 23.17 -8.18
CA LEU A 62 -10.84 22.33 -7.03
C LEU A 62 -12.12 21.55 -7.32
N PRO A 63 -12.17 20.26 -6.91
CA PRO A 63 -13.35 19.45 -7.11
C PRO A 63 -14.50 19.91 -6.21
N PRO A 64 -15.75 19.53 -6.51
CA PRO A 64 -16.88 19.75 -5.62
C PRO A 64 -16.65 19.09 -4.26
N LEU A 65 -17.40 19.55 -3.24
CA LEU A 65 -17.22 19.12 -1.85
C LEU A 65 -17.31 17.60 -1.68
N ARG A 66 -18.23 16.92 -2.36
CA ARG A 66 -18.42 15.48 -2.20
C ARG A 66 -17.22 14.65 -2.70
N PRO A 67 -16.73 14.78 -3.95
CA PRO A 67 -15.49 14.13 -4.37
C PRO A 67 -14.27 14.53 -3.54
N LEU A 68 -14.22 15.77 -3.05
CA LEU A 68 -13.16 16.24 -2.15
C LEU A 68 -13.15 15.44 -0.84
N LEU A 69 -14.29 15.34 -0.16
CA LEU A 69 -14.43 14.60 1.09
C LEU A 69 -14.20 13.09 0.89
N ASN A 70 -14.63 12.54 -0.25
CA ASN A 70 -14.34 11.16 -0.62
C ASN A 70 -12.83 10.92 -0.75
N ALA A 71 -12.11 11.77 -1.47
CA ALA A 71 -10.66 11.67 -1.60
C ALA A 71 -9.95 11.84 -0.25
N ALA A 72 -10.41 12.76 0.60
CA ALA A 72 -9.87 12.93 1.94
C ALA A 72 -10.04 11.65 2.79
N LEU A 73 -11.20 11.01 2.71
CA LEU A 73 -11.46 9.72 3.38
C LEU A 73 -10.56 8.60 2.84
N ILE A 74 -10.36 8.51 1.52
CA ILE A 74 -9.43 7.54 0.94
C ILE A 74 -7.99 7.81 1.41
N GLY A 75 -7.56 9.08 1.47
CA GLY A 75 -6.25 9.47 1.99
C GLY A 75 -6.06 9.04 3.45
N LEU A 76 -7.10 9.23 4.27
CA LEU A 76 -7.11 8.77 5.66
C LEU A 76 -6.92 7.24 5.74
N LEU A 77 -7.67 6.46 4.97
CA LEU A 77 -7.63 5.00 5.02
C LEU A 77 -6.30 4.43 4.50
N LEU A 78 -5.83 4.92 3.34
CA LEU A 78 -4.64 4.38 2.67
C LEU A 78 -3.36 4.96 3.28
N LEU A 79 -3.25 6.28 3.34
CA LEU A 79 -1.98 6.92 3.63
C LEU A 79 -1.80 7.15 5.14
N ALA A 80 -2.82 7.65 5.85
CA ALA A 80 -2.69 7.90 7.28
C ALA A 80 -2.76 6.62 8.11
N VAL A 81 -3.80 5.80 7.94
CA VAL A 81 -3.91 4.53 8.68
C VAL A 81 -3.01 3.47 8.05
N GLY A 82 -3.12 3.24 6.74
CA GLY A 82 -2.34 2.22 6.05
C GLY A 82 -0.83 2.42 6.16
N ASN A 83 -0.32 3.50 5.55
CA ASN A 83 1.13 3.76 5.56
C ASN A 83 1.65 4.30 6.90
N GLY A 84 0.84 5.07 7.64
CA GLY A 84 1.22 5.53 8.98
C GLY A 84 1.42 4.38 9.97
N ALA A 85 0.57 3.34 9.95
CA ALA A 85 0.77 2.17 10.81
C ALA A 85 2.07 1.41 10.50
N VAL A 86 2.45 1.30 9.22
CA VAL A 86 3.75 0.75 8.81
C VAL A 86 4.90 1.60 9.36
N THR A 87 4.79 2.92 9.22
CA THR A 87 5.81 3.86 9.70
C THR A 87 6.03 3.74 11.21
N VAL A 88 4.93 3.64 11.98
CA VAL A 88 4.99 3.44 13.43
C VAL A 88 5.58 2.07 13.78
N ALA A 89 5.24 1.02 13.03
CA ALA A 89 5.77 -0.32 13.28
C ALA A 89 7.28 -0.41 12.99
N GLU A 90 7.77 0.21 11.92
CA GLU A 90 9.20 0.25 11.61
C GLU A 90 9.99 1.07 12.64
N HIS A 91 9.41 2.16 13.17
CA HIS A 91 9.99 2.89 14.31
C HIS A 91 10.06 2.03 15.58
N GLN A 92 9.20 1.02 15.71
CA GLN A 92 9.26 0.02 16.78
C GLN A 92 10.24 -1.14 16.48
N ASN A 93 11.22 -0.89 15.59
CA ASN A 93 12.28 -1.81 15.17
C ASN A 93 11.79 -3.02 14.36
N VAL A 94 10.62 -2.95 13.72
CA VAL A 94 10.28 -3.96 12.71
C VAL A 94 11.17 -3.77 11.48
N PRO A 95 11.90 -4.80 11.02
CA PRO A 95 12.68 -4.72 9.79
C PRO A 95 11.82 -4.41 8.57
N SER A 96 12.34 -3.61 7.64
CA SER A 96 11.60 -3.16 6.46
C SER A 96 11.16 -4.32 5.57
N GLY A 97 11.99 -5.35 5.43
CA GLY A 97 11.64 -6.58 4.70
C GLY A 97 10.43 -7.29 5.33
N ILE A 98 10.41 -7.38 6.67
CA ILE A 98 9.32 -8.02 7.43
C ILE A 98 8.04 -7.20 7.31
N ALA A 99 8.12 -5.86 7.42
CA ALA A 99 6.96 -5.00 7.24
C ALA A 99 6.33 -5.18 5.85
N ALA A 100 7.16 -5.19 4.81
CA ALA A 100 6.70 -5.43 3.43
C ALA A 100 6.04 -6.81 3.26
N VAL A 101 6.57 -7.85 3.90
CA VAL A 101 5.99 -9.21 3.91
C VAL A 101 4.59 -9.21 4.51
N VAL A 102 4.39 -8.58 5.66
CA VAL A 102 3.06 -8.51 6.30
C VAL A 102 2.10 -7.72 5.41
N VAL A 103 2.54 -6.61 4.81
CA VAL A 103 1.71 -5.82 3.87
C VAL A 103 1.39 -6.60 2.59
N ALA A 104 2.17 -7.60 2.20
CA ALA A 104 1.83 -8.47 1.07
C ALA A 104 0.51 -9.24 1.26
N THR A 105 -0.08 -9.21 2.46
CA THR A 105 -1.42 -9.74 2.76
C THR A 105 -2.57 -8.83 2.30
N VAL A 106 -2.31 -7.57 1.90
CA VAL A 106 -3.31 -6.62 1.40
C VAL A 106 -4.22 -7.23 0.31
N PRO A 107 -3.73 -8.00 -0.69
CA PRO A 107 -4.60 -8.64 -1.68
C PRO A 107 -5.59 -9.65 -1.06
N LEU A 108 -5.20 -10.35 0.02
CA LEU A 108 -6.09 -11.26 0.74
C LEU A 108 -7.27 -10.48 1.34
N PHE A 109 -6.98 -9.38 2.04
CA PHE A 109 -8.01 -8.49 2.59
C PHE A 109 -8.86 -7.83 1.50
N THR A 110 -8.23 -7.45 0.39
CA THR A 110 -8.92 -6.84 -0.76
C THR A 110 -9.99 -7.79 -1.30
N LEU A 111 -9.73 -9.09 -1.33
CA LEU A 111 -10.74 -10.09 -1.71
C LEU A 111 -11.86 -10.25 -0.69
N CYS A 112 -11.53 -10.28 0.60
CA CYS A 112 -12.53 -10.32 1.66
C CYS A 112 -13.49 -9.13 1.56
N PHE A 113 -12.95 -7.91 1.46
CA PHE A 113 -13.77 -6.70 1.30
C PHE A 113 -14.54 -6.70 -0.02
N SER A 114 -13.91 -7.10 -1.13
CA SER A 114 -14.58 -7.24 -2.43
C SER A 114 -15.82 -8.14 -2.34
N ARG A 115 -15.76 -9.22 -1.54
CA ARG A 115 -16.91 -10.12 -1.30
C ARG A 115 -18.03 -9.45 -0.53
N LEU A 116 -17.72 -8.70 0.52
CA LEU A 116 -18.72 -7.92 1.28
C LEU A 116 -19.47 -6.95 0.38
N PHE A 117 -18.80 -6.45 -0.65
CA PHE A 117 -19.41 -5.59 -1.66
C PHE A 117 -19.94 -6.33 -2.90
N GLY A 118 -20.22 -7.63 -2.79
CA GLY A 118 -20.98 -8.40 -3.80
C GLY A 118 -20.15 -9.06 -4.91
N ILE A 119 -18.82 -8.95 -4.90
CA ILE A 119 -17.97 -9.63 -5.90
C ILE A 119 -17.86 -11.11 -5.54
N ARG A 120 -18.15 -12.01 -6.49
CA ARG A 120 -18.07 -13.47 -6.25
C ARG A 120 -16.61 -13.91 -6.06
N THR A 121 -16.36 -14.66 -4.99
CA THR A 121 -15.05 -15.24 -4.65
C THR A 121 -14.99 -16.73 -4.94
N ARG A 122 -13.79 -17.25 -5.23
CA ARG A 122 -13.53 -18.67 -5.58
C ARG A 122 -12.94 -19.43 -4.39
N LYS A 123 -13.12 -20.76 -4.35
CA LYS A 123 -12.52 -21.64 -3.32
C LYS A 123 -10.99 -21.50 -3.22
N LEU A 124 -10.33 -21.26 -4.35
CA LEU A 124 -8.88 -21.07 -4.41
C LEU A 124 -8.41 -19.80 -3.69
N GLU A 125 -9.24 -18.76 -3.66
CA GLU A 125 -8.92 -17.52 -2.95
C GLU A 125 -8.95 -17.74 -1.43
N TRP A 126 -9.90 -18.53 -0.93
CA TRP A 126 -9.95 -18.95 0.47
C TRP A 126 -8.75 -19.78 0.89
N LEU A 127 -8.26 -20.65 -0.01
CA LEU A 127 -7.04 -21.41 0.23
C LEU A 127 -5.82 -20.48 0.38
N GLY A 128 -5.65 -19.49 -0.49
CA GLY A 128 -4.55 -18.54 -0.33
C GLY A 128 -4.73 -17.61 0.87
N ILE A 129 -5.95 -17.28 1.29
CA ILE A 129 -6.18 -16.58 2.57
C ILE A 129 -5.65 -17.44 3.73
N ALA A 130 -6.00 -18.73 3.77
CA ALA A 130 -5.53 -19.64 4.82
C ALA A 130 -4.00 -19.81 4.81
N ILE A 131 -3.38 -19.99 3.63
CA ILE A 131 -1.91 -20.11 3.50
C ILE A 131 -1.23 -18.81 3.93
N GLY A 132 -1.77 -17.64 3.55
CA GLY A 132 -1.24 -16.35 3.95
C GLY A 132 -1.27 -16.14 5.46
N LEU A 133 -2.37 -16.52 6.13
CA LEU A 133 -2.48 -16.48 7.59
C LEU A 133 -1.45 -17.40 8.27
N VAL A 134 -1.22 -18.59 7.74
CA VAL A 134 -0.16 -19.49 8.23
C VAL A 134 1.21 -18.85 8.08
N GLY A 135 1.48 -18.19 6.95
CA GLY A 135 2.71 -17.46 6.73
C GLY A 135 2.95 -16.34 7.76
N ILE A 136 1.90 -15.59 8.14
CA ILE A 136 1.99 -14.54 9.19
C ILE A 136 2.29 -15.14 10.56
N ILE A 137 1.63 -16.25 10.91
CA ILE A 137 1.89 -16.95 12.18
C ILE A 137 3.34 -17.46 12.21
N LEU A 138 3.83 -18.01 11.10
CA LEU A 138 5.21 -18.46 10.96
C LEU A 138 6.20 -17.29 11.09
N LEU A 139 5.90 -16.14 10.49
CA LEU A 139 6.69 -14.92 10.61
C LEU A 139 6.81 -14.47 12.08
N ASN A 140 5.74 -14.57 12.86
CA ASN A 140 5.75 -14.22 14.28
C ASN A 140 6.65 -15.15 15.12
N SER A 141 6.80 -16.41 14.73
CA SER A 141 7.67 -17.38 15.40
C SER A 141 9.18 -17.20 15.12
N GLY A 142 9.53 -16.35 14.15
CA GLY A 142 10.90 -16.15 13.66
C GLY A 142 11.81 -15.25 14.50
N GLY A 143 11.32 -14.65 15.59
CA GLY A 143 12.13 -13.88 16.53
C GLY A 143 11.97 -12.36 16.44
N ASN A 144 11.91 -11.79 15.22
CA ASN A 144 11.87 -10.32 15.07
C ASN A 144 10.52 -9.70 15.46
N LEU A 145 9.40 -10.43 15.26
CA LEU A 145 8.07 -9.99 15.69
C LEU A 145 7.67 -10.51 17.08
N SER A 146 8.35 -11.53 17.60
CA SER A 146 8.04 -12.09 18.93
C SER A 146 8.42 -11.13 20.06
N GLY A 147 9.37 -10.21 19.82
CA GLY A 147 9.69 -9.14 20.76
C GLY A 147 8.64 -8.02 20.81
N ASN A 148 7.80 -7.88 19.77
CA ASN A 148 6.78 -6.83 19.70
C ASN A 148 5.54 -7.25 18.86
N PRO A 149 4.62 -8.05 19.43
CA PRO A 149 3.41 -8.49 18.75
C PRO A 149 2.47 -7.33 18.38
N TRP A 150 2.58 -6.18 19.06
CA TRP A 150 1.78 -4.99 18.76
C TRP A 150 2.11 -4.39 17.40
N ALA A 151 3.39 -4.40 17.00
CA ALA A 151 3.81 -3.92 15.69
C ALA A 151 3.22 -4.77 14.54
N ALA A 152 3.09 -6.08 14.75
CA ALA A 152 2.40 -6.97 13.81
C ALA A 152 0.93 -6.55 13.62
N VAL A 153 0.22 -6.33 14.74
CA VAL A 153 -1.18 -5.92 14.75
C VAL A 153 -1.35 -4.57 14.06
N LEU A 154 -0.44 -3.61 14.29
CA LEU A 154 -0.46 -2.32 13.60
C LEU A 154 -0.36 -2.46 12.09
N ILE A 155 0.60 -3.24 11.58
CA ILE A 155 0.75 -3.45 10.13
C ILE A 155 -0.47 -4.18 9.55
N MET A 156 -1.08 -5.10 10.30
CA MET A 156 -2.31 -5.77 9.89
C MET A 156 -3.50 -4.81 9.80
N ILE A 157 -3.68 -3.93 10.79
CA ILE A 157 -4.69 -2.86 10.75
C ILE A 157 -4.43 -1.96 9.53
N GLY A 158 -3.17 -1.57 9.31
CA GLY A 158 -2.78 -0.78 8.15
C GLY A 158 -3.11 -1.48 6.82
N SER A 159 -2.80 -2.77 6.72
CA SER A 159 -3.07 -3.61 5.54
C SER A 159 -4.58 -3.76 5.28
N MET A 160 -5.38 -3.95 6.34
CA MET A 160 -6.84 -4.00 6.24
C MET A 160 -7.42 -2.65 5.82
N SER A 161 -6.95 -1.56 6.41
CA SER A 161 -7.40 -0.20 6.07
C SER A 161 -7.06 0.15 4.62
N TRP A 162 -5.84 -0.19 4.17
CA TRP A 162 -5.42 -0.01 2.79
C TRP A 162 -6.31 -0.80 1.84
N ALA A 163 -6.49 -2.11 2.09
CA ALA A 163 -7.32 -2.98 1.27
C ALA A 163 -8.78 -2.49 1.21
N PHE A 164 -9.37 -2.11 2.35
CA PHE A 164 -10.72 -1.58 2.41
C PHE A 164 -10.84 -0.28 1.62
N GLY A 165 -9.94 0.67 1.84
CA GLY A 165 -9.96 1.95 1.13
C GLY A 165 -9.73 1.80 -0.37
N SER A 166 -8.90 0.86 -0.82
CA SER A 166 -8.74 0.55 -2.24
C SER A 166 -10.04 0.03 -2.87
N VAL A 167 -10.73 -0.90 -2.19
CA VAL A 167 -12.01 -1.44 -2.68
C VAL A 167 -13.11 -0.38 -2.65
N TYR A 168 -13.23 0.36 -1.54
CA TYR A 168 -14.23 1.41 -1.38
C TYR A 168 -13.99 2.58 -2.35
N GLY A 169 -12.74 3.01 -2.51
CA GLY A 169 -12.30 4.07 -3.42
C GLY A 169 -12.65 3.78 -4.88
N SER A 170 -12.62 2.50 -5.29
CA SER A 170 -13.04 2.08 -6.65
C SER A 170 -14.54 2.22 -6.92
N ARG A 171 -15.35 2.49 -5.89
CA ARG A 171 -16.83 2.52 -5.95
C ARG A 171 -17.43 3.88 -5.68
N ILE A 172 -16.64 4.82 -5.20
CA ILE A 172 -17.08 6.18 -4.92
C ILE A 172 -16.55 7.14 -5.98
N GLU A 173 -17.25 8.26 -6.14
CA GLU A 173 -16.80 9.32 -7.01
C GLU A 173 -15.57 10.00 -6.40
N LEU A 174 -14.46 10.01 -7.15
CA LEU A 174 -13.21 10.65 -6.79
C LEU A 174 -12.87 11.76 -7.80
N PRO A 175 -12.08 12.77 -7.40
CA PRO A 175 -11.58 13.79 -8.32
C PRO A 175 -10.84 13.18 -9.52
N SER A 176 -10.84 13.89 -10.64
CA SER A 176 -10.18 13.43 -11.86
C SER A 176 -8.65 13.60 -11.79
N GLY A 177 -7.93 12.69 -12.44
CA GLY A 177 -6.47 12.76 -12.56
C GLY A 177 -5.74 12.82 -11.21
N MET A 178 -4.68 13.62 -11.18
CA MET A 178 -3.78 13.74 -10.03
C MET A 178 -4.36 14.53 -8.85
N MET A 179 -5.53 15.16 -9.04
CA MET A 179 -6.21 15.92 -7.98
C MET A 179 -6.65 15.03 -6.81
N ALA A 180 -7.05 13.78 -7.10
CA ALA A 180 -7.41 12.82 -6.05
C ALA A 180 -6.21 12.55 -5.12
N GLY A 181 -5.05 12.20 -5.70
CA GLY A 181 -3.83 11.94 -4.95
C GLY A 181 -3.35 13.17 -4.15
N ALA A 182 -3.48 14.38 -4.70
CA ALA A 182 -3.14 15.61 -3.98
C ALA A 182 -3.98 15.78 -2.70
N ILE A 183 -5.31 15.58 -2.79
CA ILE A 183 -6.22 15.70 -1.65
C ILE A 183 -6.00 14.57 -0.65
N GLU A 184 -5.80 13.33 -1.12
CA GLU A 184 -5.48 12.19 -0.27
C GLU A 184 -4.23 12.45 0.59
N MET A 185 -3.15 12.94 -0.04
CA MET A 185 -1.90 13.26 0.65
C MET A 185 -2.06 14.43 1.63
N LEU A 186 -2.78 15.49 1.26
CA LEU A 186 -3.06 16.61 2.17
C LEU A 186 -3.85 16.16 3.40
N ALA A 187 -4.94 15.42 3.19
CA ALA A 187 -5.78 14.92 4.28
C ALA A 187 -4.98 14.01 5.22
N ALA A 188 -4.20 13.09 4.65
CA ALA A 188 -3.37 12.20 5.43
C ALA A 188 -2.27 12.94 6.21
N GLY A 189 -1.59 13.89 5.56
CA GLY A 189 -0.56 14.71 6.20
C GLY A 189 -1.11 15.50 7.39
N ILE A 190 -2.26 16.14 7.22
CA ILE A 190 -2.93 16.88 8.31
C ILE A 190 -3.29 15.94 9.47
N VAL A 191 -3.91 14.79 9.19
CA VAL A 191 -4.33 13.85 10.24
C VAL A 191 -3.13 13.26 10.97
N LEU A 192 -2.07 12.90 10.26
CA LEU A 192 -0.85 12.36 10.87
C LEU A 192 -0.12 13.40 11.73
N LEU A 193 -0.06 14.66 11.31
CA LEU A 193 0.50 15.73 12.14
C LEU A 193 -0.36 16.03 13.37
N MET A 194 -1.70 15.99 13.23
CA MET A 194 -2.58 16.08 14.40
C MET A 194 -2.36 14.91 15.35
N ALA A 195 -2.26 13.68 14.82
CA ALA A 195 -1.98 12.49 15.62
C ALA A 195 -0.63 12.62 16.34
N SER A 196 0.42 13.05 15.63
CA SER A 196 1.75 13.34 16.18
C SER A 196 1.70 14.32 17.37
N ALA A 197 0.96 15.42 17.21
CA ALA A 197 0.75 16.40 18.28
C ALA A 197 -0.03 15.81 19.47
N LEU A 198 -1.08 15.04 19.21
CA LEU A 198 -1.91 14.40 20.25
C LEU A 198 -1.17 13.31 21.02
N THR A 199 -0.26 12.57 20.36
CA THR A 199 0.60 11.58 21.00
C THR A 199 1.82 12.20 21.67
N GLY A 200 2.02 13.51 21.51
CA GLY A 200 3.12 14.24 22.13
C GLY A 200 4.49 13.94 21.50
N GLU A 201 4.53 13.52 20.23
CA GLU A 201 5.80 13.39 19.51
C GLU A 201 6.51 14.74 19.46
N LYS A 202 7.81 14.72 19.77
CA LYS A 202 8.66 15.91 19.74
C LYS A 202 9.94 15.58 19.04
N LEU A 203 10.41 16.53 18.23
CA LEU A 203 11.74 16.46 17.66
C LEU A 203 12.76 16.81 18.75
N THR A 204 13.37 15.79 19.35
CA THR A 204 14.35 15.95 20.44
C THR A 204 15.74 16.32 19.94
N ALA A 205 16.08 15.90 18.71
CA ALA A 205 17.30 16.26 18.01
C ALA A 205 16.97 16.58 16.55
N MET A 206 17.77 17.45 15.92
CA MET A 206 17.60 17.72 14.50
C MET A 206 17.94 16.45 13.69
N PRO A 207 17.08 16.06 12.73
CA PRO A 207 17.36 14.96 11.84
C PRO A 207 18.66 15.19 11.11
N ASP A 208 19.41 14.12 10.91
CA ASP A 208 20.61 14.14 10.12
C ASP A 208 20.29 14.24 8.61
N LEU A 209 21.33 14.33 7.79
CA LEU A 209 21.15 14.43 6.34
C LEU A 209 20.40 13.21 5.78
N SER A 210 20.63 12.01 6.33
CA SER A 210 19.95 10.80 5.88
C SER A 210 18.44 10.86 6.16
N GLY A 211 18.04 11.35 7.33
CA GLY A 211 16.63 11.56 7.68
C GLY A 211 15.94 12.59 6.78
N PHE A 212 16.59 13.71 6.45
CA PHE A 212 16.00 14.68 5.51
C PHE A 212 15.89 14.14 4.08
N LEU A 213 16.92 13.42 3.60
CA LEU A 213 16.90 12.78 2.30
C LEU A 213 15.83 11.68 2.23
N ALA A 214 15.62 10.93 3.31
CA ALA A 214 14.55 9.94 3.40
C ALA A 214 13.17 10.60 3.23
N VAL A 215 12.87 11.67 3.98
CA VAL A 215 11.60 12.41 3.82
C VAL A 215 11.44 12.98 2.41
N GLY A 216 12.51 13.55 1.84
CA GLY A 216 12.49 14.07 0.47
C GLY A 216 12.22 12.99 -0.58
N TYR A 217 12.90 11.84 -0.47
CA TYR A 217 12.67 10.68 -1.33
C TYR A 217 11.23 10.16 -1.20
N LEU A 218 10.77 10.00 0.03
CA LEU A 218 9.43 9.49 0.33
C LEU A 218 8.34 10.46 -0.13
N ALA A 219 8.55 11.77 -0.06
CA ALA A 219 7.61 12.77 -0.55
C ALA A 219 7.56 12.78 -2.08
N LEU A 220 8.70 12.76 -2.77
CA LEU A 220 8.74 12.83 -4.23
C LEU A 220 8.40 11.49 -4.89
N PHE A 221 9.17 10.45 -4.58
CA PHE A 221 9.03 9.15 -5.23
C PHE A 221 7.90 8.35 -4.59
N GLY A 222 7.99 8.12 -3.26
CA GLY A 222 7.04 7.28 -2.53
C GLY A 222 5.61 7.83 -2.51
N SER A 223 5.44 9.15 -2.60
CA SER A 223 4.14 9.82 -2.57
C SER A 223 3.75 10.39 -3.93
N ILE A 224 4.35 11.49 -4.41
CA ILE A 224 3.88 12.15 -5.64
C ILE A 224 3.88 11.18 -6.83
N ILE A 225 4.99 10.50 -7.10
CA ILE A 225 5.09 9.62 -8.29
C ILE A 225 4.25 8.36 -8.09
N ALA A 226 4.49 7.63 -7.00
CA ALA A 226 3.90 6.31 -6.83
C ALA A 226 2.39 6.34 -6.55
N ILE A 227 1.86 7.28 -5.76
CA ILE A 227 0.40 7.38 -5.52
C ILE A 227 -0.33 7.71 -6.83
N ASN A 228 0.20 8.63 -7.64
CA ASN A 228 -0.41 8.95 -8.93
C ASN A 228 -0.31 7.79 -9.93
N ALA A 229 0.80 7.05 -9.93
CA ALA A 229 0.93 5.81 -10.70
C ALA A 229 -0.11 4.77 -10.27
N TYR A 230 -0.34 4.60 -8.97
CA TYR A 230 -1.36 3.70 -8.44
C TYR A 230 -2.77 4.13 -8.85
N MET A 231 -3.09 5.42 -8.69
CA MET A 231 -4.39 5.97 -9.10
C MET A 231 -4.64 5.84 -10.61
N TYR A 232 -3.59 5.95 -11.42
CA TYR A 232 -3.66 5.64 -12.84
C TYR A 232 -3.95 4.14 -13.08
N LEU A 233 -3.22 3.24 -12.42
CA LEU A 233 -3.40 1.80 -12.59
C LEU A 233 -4.79 1.31 -12.18
N ILE A 234 -5.31 1.71 -11.02
CA ILE A 234 -6.64 1.25 -10.58
C ILE A 234 -7.77 1.64 -11.56
N ARG A 235 -7.57 2.67 -12.39
CA ARG A 235 -8.52 3.13 -13.42
C ARG A 235 -8.29 2.51 -14.79
N ASN A 236 -7.09 1.99 -15.08
CA ASN A 236 -6.68 1.59 -16.43
C ASN A 236 -6.35 0.10 -16.56
N VAL A 237 -6.17 -0.63 -15.45
CA VAL A 237 -5.91 -2.07 -15.47
C VAL A 237 -6.87 -2.82 -14.54
N SER A 238 -6.93 -4.14 -14.70
CA SER A 238 -7.66 -4.98 -13.75
C SER A 238 -7.11 -4.81 -12.32
N PRO A 239 -7.94 -4.94 -11.27
CA PRO A 239 -7.49 -4.86 -9.88
C PRO A 239 -6.30 -5.78 -9.57
N ALA A 240 -6.28 -6.97 -10.15
CA ALA A 240 -5.19 -7.95 -10.02
C ALA A 240 -3.82 -7.41 -10.47
N VAL A 241 -3.79 -6.66 -11.57
CA VAL A 241 -2.56 -6.03 -12.09
C VAL A 241 -2.26 -4.74 -11.32
N ALA A 242 -3.27 -3.99 -10.87
CA ALA A 242 -3.04 -2.81 -10.06
C ALA A 242 -2.43 -3.15 -8.68
N THR A 243 -2.69 -4.34 -8.14
CA THR A 243 -2.18 -4.80 -6.84
C THR A 243 -0.99 -5.75 -6.94
N SER A 244 -0.47 -6.03 -8.13
CA SER A 244 0.63 -7.00 -8.29
C SER A 244 1.98 -6.49 -7.75
N TYR A 245 2.09 -5.21 -7.42
CA TYR A 245 3.26 -4.69 -6.70
C TYR A 245 3.45 -5.38 -5.34
N ALA A 246 2.36 -5.87 -4.72
CA ALA A 246 2.41 -6.56 -3.44
C ALA A 246 3.28 -7.83 -3.49
N TYR A 247 3.54 -8.40 -4.67
CA TYR A 247 4.46 -9.53 -4.87
C TYR A 247 5.94 -9.15 -4.86
N VAL A 248 6.23 -7.98 -5.40
CA VAL A 248 7.60 -7.55 -5.70
C VAL A 248 8.16 -6.74 -4.54
N ASN A 249 7.30 -5.97 -3.86
CA ASN A 249 7.69 -5.12 -2.76
C ASN A 249 8.45 -5.87 -1.64
N PRO A 250 8.01 -7.06 -1.17
CA PRO A 250 8.76 -7.81 -0.16
C PRO A 250 10.18 -8.17 -0.62
N VAL A 251 10.35 -8.56 -1.88
CA VAL A 251 11.67 -8.90 -2.43
C VAL A 251 12.57 -7.68 -2.48
N VAL A 252 12.05 -6.55 -2.98
CA VAL A 252 12.81 -5.30 -3.05
C VAL A 252 13.16 -4.77 -1.65
N ALA A 253 12.21 -4.79 -0.72
CA ALA A 253 12.41 -4.36 0.65
C ALA A 253 13.46 -5.21 1.36
N VAL A 254 13.39 -6.55 1.24
CA VAL A 254 14.38 -7.45 1.81
C VAL A 254 15.76 -7.23 1.19
N LEU A 255 15.88 -7.16 -0.14
CA LEU A 255 17.18 -6.94 -0.81
C LEU A 255 17.84 -5.63 -0.36
N LEU A 256 17.05 -4.56 -0.22
CA LEU A 256 17.55 -3.27 0.26
C LEU A 256 17.88 -3.32 1.76
N GLY A 257 17.00 -3.91 2.57
CA GLY A 257 17.18 -4.07 4.02
C GLY A 257 18.42 -4.87 4.36
N THR A 258 18.58 -6.06 3.78
CA THR A 258 19.75 -6.93 4.01
C THR A 258 21.02 -6.35 3.40
N GLY A 259 20.91 -5.67 2.25
CA GLY A 259 22.06 -5.15 1.50
C GLY A 259 22.63 -3.85 2.05
N PHE A 260 21.78 -2.96 2.57
CA PHE A 260 22.17 -1.60 2.96
C PHE A 260 21.88 -1.24 4.43
N ALA A 261 20.85 -1.82 5.05
CA ALA A 261 20.51 -1.56 6.46
C ALA A 261 21.05 -2.62 7.43
N GLY A 262 21.76 -3.64 6.92
CA GLY A 262 22.28 -4.74 7.74
C GLY A 262 21.19 -5.58 8.40
N GLU A 263 19.96 -5.59 7.86
CA GLU A 263 18.88 -6.43 8.36
C GLU A 263 19.23 -7.91 8.20
N VAL A 264 19.04 -8.71 9.24
CA VAL A 264 19.28 -10.16 9.21
C VAL A 264 17.94 -10.87 9.39
N LEU A 265 17.53 -11.62 8.36
CA LEU A 265 16.35 -12.48 8.45
C LEU A 265 16.75 -13.89 8.88
N SER A 266 15.99 -14.45 9.82
CA SER A 266 16.15 -15.85 10.23
C SER A 266 15.66 -16.80 9.13
N THR A 267 16.07 -18.06 9.17
CA THR A 267 15.60 -19.08 8.21
C THR A 267 14.08 -19.23 8.23
N ILE A 268 13.46 -19.06 9.40
CA ILE A 268 12.00 -19.12 9.56
C ILE A 268 11.33 -17.94 8.83
N GLU A 269 11.92 -16.75 8.88
CA GLU A 269 11.39 -15.56 8.21
C GLU A 269 11.52 -15.65 6.69
N TRP A 270 12.61 -16.25 6.18
CA TRP A 270 12.74 -16.59 4.76
C TRP A 270 11.67 -17.58 4.30
N LEU A 271 11.38 -18.61 5.11
CA LEU A 271 10.30 -19.55 4.83
C LEU A 271 8.93 -18.86 4.87
N ALA A 272 8.68 -18.03 5.88
CA ALA A 272 7.44 -17.26 5.99
C ALA A 272 7.23 -16.31 4.81
N LEU A 273 8.27 -15.61 4.37
CA LEU A 273 8.27 -14.81 3.13
C LEU A 273 7.86 -15.65 1.93
N GLY A 274 8.47 -16.83 1.75
CA GLY A 274 8.13 -17.75 0.66
C GLY A 274 6.65 -18.19 0.69
N VAL A 275 6.15 -18.55 1.87
CA VAL A 275 4.74 -18.96 2.07
C VAL A 275 3.77 -17.83 1.77
N ILE A 276 4.03 -16.62 2.26
CA ILE A 276 3.16 -15.45 2.04
C ILE A 276 3.16 -15.08 0.56
N VAL A 277 4.33 -14.95 -0.07
CA VAL A 277 4.41 -14.64 -1.51
C VAL A 277 3.66 -15.69 -2.32
N PHE A 278 3.85 -16.98 -2.01
CA PHE A 278 3.13 -18.07 -2.68
C PHE A 278 1.61 -17.96 -2.53
N ALA A 279 1.12 -17.70 -1.31
CA ALA A 279 -0.31 -17.55 -1.03
C ALA A 279 -0.95 -16.44 -1.86
N VAL A 280 -0.27 -15.30 -1.92
CA VAL A 280 -0.76 -14.12 -2.64
C VAL A 280 -0.70 -14.41 -4.16
N VAL A 281 0.32 -15.12 -4.65
CA VAL A 281 0.46 -15.49 -6.08
C VAL A 281 -0.64 -16.47 -6.48
N LEU A 282 -0.90 -17.49 -5.65
CA LEU A 282 -1.97 -18.46 -5.85
C LEU A 282 -3.33 -17.78 -6.00
N VAL A 283 -3.61 -16.81 -5.12
CA VAL A 283 -4.86 -16.04 -5.12
C VAL A 283 -5.06 -15.23 -6.41
N THR A 284 -4.00 -14.64 -6.94
CA THR A 284 -4.10 -13.73 -8.10
C THR A 284 -3.96 -14.45 -9.43
N LEU A 285 -2.95 -15.31 -9.59
CA LEU A 285 -2.77 -16.10 -10.82
C LEU A 285 -3.77 -17.24 -10.91
N GLY A 286 -4.23 -17.77 -9.79
CA GLY A 286 -5.21 -18.86 -9.79
C GLY A 286 -6.53 -18.51 -10.48
N LYS A 287 -6.88 -17.23 -10.58
CA LYS A 287 -8.04 -16.79 -11.38
C LYS A 287 -7.87 -17.06 -12.87
N TYR A 288 -6.63 -16.95 -13.36
CA TYR A 288 -6.24 -17.12 -14.76
C TYR A 288 -5.84 -18.57 -15.06
N LEU A 289 -5.13 -19.22 -14.15
CA LEU A 289 -4.66 -20.61 -14.31
C LEU A 289 -5.78 -21.63 -14.10
N LEU A 290 -6.76 -21.32 -13.24
CA LEU A 290 -7.93 -22.17 -12.97
C LEU A 290 -9.21 -21.38 -13.27
N PRO A 291 -9.50 -21.09 -14.56
CA PRO A 291 -10.71 -20.39 -14.94
C PRO A 291 -11.93 -21.23 -14.57
N ALA A 292 -12.95 -20.60 -13.97
CA ALA A 292 -14.20 -21.28 -13.69
C ALA A 292 -14.83 -21.72 -15.01
N LYS A 293 -15.35 -22.97 -15.07
CA LYS A 293 -16.11 -23.43 -16.22
C LYS A 293 -17.27 -22.45 -16.47
N PRO A 294 -17.44 -21.93 -17.70
CA PRO A 294 -18.55 -21.05 -18.00
C PRO A 294 -19.86 -21.79 -17.72
N ILE A 295 -20.71 -21.21 -16.87
CA ILE A 295 -22.06 -21.70 -16.66
C ILE A 295 -22.84 -21.22 -17.88
N VAL A 296 -23.04 -22.11 -18.85
CA VAL A 296 -23.89 -21.84 -20.01
C VAL A 296 -25.34 -21.89 -19.51
N THR A 297 -25.92 -20.73 -19.21
CA THR A 297 -27.37 -20.63 -19.04
C THR A 297 -27.98 -20.89 -20.41
N ARG A 298 -28.62 -22.05 -20.61
CA ARG A 298 -29.42 -22.27 -21.82
C ARG A 298 -30.54 -21.23 -21.81
N CYS A 299 -30.61 -20.39 -22.84
CA CYS A 299 -31.83 -19.62 -23.08
C CYS A 299 -32.92 -20.65 -23.38
N GLU A 300 -33.88 -20.80 -22.47
CA GLU A 300 -35.15 -21.44 -22.81
C GLU A 300 -35.85 -20.51 -23.80
N VAL A 301 -35.84 -20.91 -25.06
CA VAL A 301 -36.70 -20.31 -26.07
C VAL A 301 -38.11 -20.74 -25.68
N GLU A 302 -38.89 -19.81 -25.11
CA GLU A 302 -40.34 -19.98 -25.02
C GLU A 302 -40.85 -20.25 -26.43
N LYS A 303 -41.28 -21.49 -26.67
CA LYS A 303 -41.94 -21.85 -27.91
C LYS A 303 -43.32 -21.17 -27.94
N PRO A 304 -43.71 -20.60 -29.09
CA PRO A 304 -44.96 -19.87 -29.25
C PRO A 304 -46.20 -20.75 -29.04
#